data_AF-A0A6G3TCP8-F1
#
_entry.id   AF-A0A6G3TCP8-F1
#
_cell.length_a   1.000
_cell.length_b   1.000
_cell.length_c   1.000
_cell.angle_alpha   90.00
_cell.angle_beta   90.00
_cell.angle_gamma   90.00
#
_symmetry.space_group_name_H-M   'P 1'
#
loop_
_entity.id
_entity.type
_entity.pdbx_description
1 polymer ?
#
loop_
_entity_poly.entity_id
_entity_poly.type
_entity_poly.pdbx_seq_one_letter_code
_entity_poly.pdbx_strand_id
1 'polypeptide(L)'
;DGRVYVGLTDEPVEGGVPDVPEVPETDVGFLLDVLGSVLDLPVHREDVVGAFAGLRPLLGTAPSDRPGAAPRTADVSRRHAVLTSSEGVITVVGGKLTTYRRMAEDAVDAAVAARGLAAGP
;
A
#
# COMPACT_ATOMS: atom_id res chain seq x y z
N ASP A 1 -11.21 -23.27 10.46
CA ASP A 1 -11.01 -22.50 11.70
C ASP A 1 -11.72 -21.14 11.71
N GLY A 2 -13.04 -21.11 11.45
CA GLY A 2 -14.05 -20.06 11.78
C GLY A 2 -13.74 -18.56 11.88
N ARG A 3 -12.58 -18.06 11.44
CA ARG A 3 -12.12 -16.68 11.61
C ARG A 3 -12.35 -15.87 10.35
N VAL A 4 -12.56 -14.57 10.53
CA VAL A 4 -12.78 -13.59 9.45
C VAL A 4 -11.78 -12.45 9.62
N TYR A 5 -11.29 -11.92 8.50
CA TYR A 5 -10.51 -10.69 8.48
C TYR A 5 -11.40 -9.51 8.11
N VAL A 6 -11.18 -8.39 8.78
CA VAL A 6 -11.93 -7.14 8.56
C VAL A 6 -10.91 -6.04 8.31
N GLY A 7 -11.14 -5.24 7.27
CA GLY A 7 -10.24 -4.18 6.86
C GLY A 7 -10.65 -3.57 5.52
N LEU A 8 -9.94 -2.56 5.03
CA LEU A 8 -8.78 -1.88 5.64
C LEU A 8 -9.08 -0.41 5.92
N THR A 9 -8.20 0.24 6.68
CA THR A 9 -8.18 1.69 6.89
C THR A 9 -7.22 2.39 5.94
N ASP A 10 -7.42 3.69 5.72
CA ASP A 10 -6.60 4.47 4.80
C ASP A 10 -6.15 5.79 5.41
N GLU A 11 -5.20 5.70 6.33
CA GLU A 11 -4.64 6.85 7.04
C GLU A 11 -3.19 7.11 6.62
N PRO A 12 -2.79 8.39 6.47
CA PRO A 12 -1.40 8.74 6.27
C PRO A 12 -0.58 8.44 7.53
N VAL A 13 0.67 8.03 7.34
CA VAL A 13 1.64 7.95 8.45
C VAL A 13 2.37 9.28 8.55
N GLU A 14 2.26 9.92 9.71
CA GLU A 14 3.04 11.11 10.03
C GLU A 14 4.43 10.73 10.55
N GLY A 15 5.43 11.57 10.26
CA GLY A 15 6.80 11.37 10.68
C GLY A 15 7.57 10.36 9.82
N GLY A 16 8.55 9.68 10.42
CA GLY A 16 9.37 8.68 9.75
C GLY A 16 8.62 7.37 9.52
N VAL A 17 9.05 6.59 8.53
CA VAL A 17 8.53 5.24 8.30
C VAL A 17 9.00 4.34 9.46
N PRO A 18 8.10 3.79 10.29
CA PRO A 18 8.50 2.90 11.39
C PRO A 18 8.97 1.55 10.84
N ASP A 19 9.90 0.91 11.55
CA ASP A 19 10.35 -0.45 11.24
C ASP A 19 9.22 -1.48 11.39
N VAL A 20 8.36 -1.29 12.40
CA VAL A 20 7.17 -2.11 12.67
C VAL A 20 5.97 -1.18 12.83
N PRO A 21 5.01 -1.17 11.89
CA PRO A 21 3.79 -0.39 12.04
C PRO A 21 2.88 -1.02 13.09
N GLU A 22 2.35 -0.19 13.99
CA GLU A 22 1.37 -0.60 14.99
C GLU A 22 -0.05 -0.35 14.49
N VAL A 23 -1.02 -1.09 15.01
CA VAL A 23 -2.45 -0.88 14.70
C VAL A 23 -3.01 0.12 15.71
N PRO A 24 -3.48 1.29 15.28
CA PRO A 24 -4.17 2.22 16.18
C PRO A 24 -5.50 1.62 16.66
N GLU A 25 -5.83 1.76 17.94
CA GLU A 25 -7.14 1.33 18.45
C GLU A 25 -8.30 2.14 17.82
N THR A 26 -8.02 3.34 17.31
CA THR A 26 -8.96 4.13 16.50
C THR A 26 -9.35 3.42 15.20
N ASP A 27 -8.42 2.72 14.56
CA ASP A 27 -8.67 1.96 13.33
C ASP A 27 -9.52 0.72 13.61
N VAL A 28 -9.25 0.04 14.74
CA VAL A 28 -10.07 -1.09 15.20
C VAL A 28 -11.50 -0.62 15.48
N GLY A 29 -11.66 0.48 16.22
CA GLY A 29 -12.96 1.08 16.50
C GLY A 29 -13.71 1.44 15.22
N PHE A 30 -13.06 2.13 14.28
CA PHE A 30 -13.65 2.48 12.99
C PHE A 30 -14.19 1.25 12.24
N LEU A 31 -13.42 0.16 12.15
CA LEU A 31 -13.86 -1.05 11.45
C LEU A 31 -15.03 -1.73 12.18
N LEU A 32 -15.03 -1.75 13.50
CA LEU A 32 -16.14 -2.29 14.30
C LEU A 32 -17.42 -1.47 14.13
N ASP A 33 -17.31 -0.13 14.10
CA ASP A 33 -18.44 0.76 13.85
C ASP A 33 -19.03 0.53 12.45
N VAL A 34 -18.17 0.35 11.44
CA VAL A 34 -18.61 0.01 10.08
C VAL A 34 -19.34 -1.35 10.06
N LEU A 35 -18.81 -2.38 10.73
CA LEU A 35 -19.50 -3.67 10.83
C LEU A 35 -20.86 -3.55 11.53
N GLY A 36 -20.91 -2.81 12.65
CA GLY A 36 -22.15 -2.59 13.40
C GLY A 36 -23.21 -1.84 12.60
N SER A 37 -22.82 -1.09 11.57
CA SER A 37 -23.76 -0.42 10.67
C SER A 37 -24.40 -1.35 9.63
N VAL A 38 -23.82 -2.54 9.37
CA VAL A 38 -24.26 -3.45 8.29
C VAL A 38 -24.67 -4.84 8.77
N LEU A 39 -24.18 -5.29 9.93
CA LEU A 39 -24.49 -6.60 10.49
C LEU A 39 -25.58 -6.51 11.55
N ASP A 40 -26.52 -7.46 11.52
CA ASP A 40 -27.53 -7.61 12.57
C ASP A 40 -26.93 -8.11 13.90
N LEU A 41 -25.80 -8.82 13.84
CA LEU A 41 -25.06 -9.28 15.00
C LEU A 41 -24.01 -8.22 15.38
N PRO A 42 -24.09 -7.60 16.57
CA PRO A 42 -23.06 -6.68 17.02
C PRO A 42 -21.74 -7.43 17.23
N VAL A 43 -20.66 -6.85 16.72
CA VAL A 43 -19.28 -7.33 16.93
C VAL A 43 -18.57 -6.31 17.81
N HIS A 44 -17.90 -6.78 18.86
CA HIS A 44 -17.28 -5.94 19.87
C HIS A 44 -15.75 -6.10 19.88
N ARG A 45 -15.08 -5.17 20.56
CA ARG A 45 -13.61 -5.17 20.66
C ARG A 45 -13.04 -6.45 21.30
N GLU A 46 -13.81 -7.08 22.19
CA GLU A 46 -13.46 -8.35 22.85
C GLU A 46 -13.47 -9.57 21.91
N ASP A 47 -14.16 -9.47 20.76
CA ASP A 47 -14.17 -10.51 19.73
C ASP A 47 -12.91 -10.49 18.85
N VAL A 48 -12.11 -9.42 18.92
CA VAL A 48 -10.91 -9.23 18.11
C VAL A 48 -9.73 -9.99 18.74
N VAL A 49 -9.38 -11.12 18.13
CA VAL A 49 -8.28 -12.00 18.57
C VAL A 49 -6.89 -11.57 18.13
N GLY A 50 -6.79 -10.59 17.22
CA GLY A 50 -5.53 -10.05 16.74
C GLY A 50 -5.72 -9.01 15.63
N ALA A 51 -4.71 -8.15 15.45
CA ALA A 51 -4.70 -7.12 14.43
C ALA A 51 -3.28 -6.96 13.86
N PHE A 52 -3.17 -6.47 12.62
CA PHE A 52 -1.89 -6.16 11.99
C PHE A 52 -2.01 -4.90 11.14
N ALA A 53 -0.90 -4.17 11.00
CA ALA A 53 -0.80 -2.98 10.16
C ALA A 53 0.25 -3.21 9.07
N GLY A 54 0.11 -2.46 7.97
CA GLY A 54 1.06 -2.49 6.86
C GLY A 54 1.03 -1.16 6.12
N LEU A 55 2.20 -0.72 5.65
CA LEU A 55 2.35 0.55 4.96
C LEU A 55 2.35 0.34 3.45
N ARG A 56 1.60 1.19 2.74
CA ARG A 56 1.56 1.18 1.28
C ARG A 56 2.64 2.11 0.74
N PRO A 57 3.61 1.61 -0.06
CA PRO A 57 4.67 2.45 -0.65
C PRO A 57 4.11 3.20 -1.87
N LEU A 58 3.25 4.17 -1.64
CA LEU A 58 2.55 4.90 -2.70
C LEU A 58 3.49 5.88 -3.40
N LEU A 59 3.32 6.03 -4.72
CA LEU A 59 4.00 7.09 -5.47
C LEU A 59 3.40 8.43 -5.08
N GLY A 60 4.13 9.24 -4.30
CA GLY A 60 3.72 10.61 -4.02
C GLY A 60 3.47 11.36 -5.34
N THR A 61 2.27 11.88 -5.53
CA THR A 61 2.13 13.03 -6.41
C THR A 61 2.87 14.16 -5.73
N ALA A 62 3.76 14.87 -6.43
CA ALA A 62 4.25 16.16 -5.96
C ALA A 62 3.06 16.98 -5.41
N PRO A 63 3.23 17.78 -4.34
CA PRO A 63 2.13 18.50 -3.72
C PRO A 63 1.31 19.16 -4.82
N SER A 64 0.02 18.82 -4.90
CA SER A 64 -0.87 19.47 -5.84
C SER A 64 -0.81 20.97 -5.57
N ASP A 65 -0.71 21.79 -6.62
CA ASP A 65 -0.76 23.27 -6.57
C ASP A 65 -2.09 23.83 -6.00
N ARG A 66 -2.89 23.01 -5.31
CA ARG A 66 -4.11 23.40 -4.60
C ARG A 66 -3.88 23.31 -3.09
N PRO A 67 -3.72 24.46 -2.39
CA PRO A 67 -3.67 24.51 -0.94
C PRO A 67 -4.99 23.96 -0.35
N GLY A 68 -4.90 23.03 0.60
CA GLY A 68 -6.03 22.65 1.45
C GLY A 68 -6.77 21.34 1.10
N ALA A 69 -6.30 20.55 0.13
CA ALA A 69 -6.83 19.20 -0.08
C ALA A 69 -5.83 18.17 0.46
N ALA A 70 -6.14 17.53 1.60
CA ALA A 70 -5.43 16.32 2.00
C ALA A 70 -5.67 15.26 0.90
N PRO A 71 -4.63 14.76 0.20
CA PRO A 71 -4.83 13.74 -0.81
C PRO A 71 -5.37 12.49 -0.13
N ARG A 72 -6.52 11.96 -0.58
CA ARG A 72 -6.91 10.59 -0.20
C ARG A 72 -5.78 9.66 -0.68
N THR A 73 -5.05 9.06 0.26
CA THR A 73 -3.97 8.10 -0.01
C THR A 73 -4.44 6.94 -0.89
N ALA A 74 -5.73 6.58 -0.84
CA ALA A 74 -6.37 5.64 -1.77
C ALA A 74 -6.17 5.97 -3.26
N ASP A 75 -6.15 7.27 -3.59
CA ASP A 75 -6.10 7.81 -4.95
C ASP A 75 -4.67 8.16 -5.40
N VAL A 76 -3.71 8.22 -4.47
CA VAL A 76 -2.29 8.44 -4.76
C VAL A 76 -1.73 7.19 -5.46
N SER A 77 -1.82 7.24 -6.79
CA SER A 77 -1.36 6.31 -7.83
C SER A 77 -1.04 4.88 -7.36
N ARG A 78 -2.05 4.00 -7.39
CA ARG A 78 -1.90 2.53 -7.31
C ARG A 78 -1.18 1.89 -8.51
N ARG A 79 -0.52 2.69 -9.35
CA ARG A 79 0.37 2.21 -10.42
C ARG A 79 1.77 2.03 -9.84
N HIS A 80 2.54 1.10 -10.40
CA HIS A 80 3.98 1.06 -10.11
C HIS A 80 4.73 2.01 -11.04
N ALA A 81 5.93 2.39 -10.63
CA ALA A 81 6.93 3.00 -11.50
C ALA A 81 8.20 2.16 -11.43
N VAL A 82 8.83 1.97 -12.60
CA VAL A 82 10.19 1.45 -12.73
C VAL A 82 11.09 2.62 -13.12
N LEU A 83 12.03 2.95 -12.25
CA LEU A 83 12.98 4.04 -12.44
C LEU A 83 14.37 3.45 -12.65
N THR A 84 15.16 4.07 -13.53
CA THR A 84 16.57 3.71 -13.73
C THR A 84 17.43 4.94 -13.41
N SER A 85 18.34 4.83 -12.45
CA SER A 85 19.29 5.91 -12.14
C SER A 85 20.34 6.06 -13.24
N SER A 86 21.07 7.19 -13.26
CA SER A 86 22.20 7.38 -14.17
C SER A 86 23.32 6.34 -13.99
N GLU A 87 23.40 5.71 -12.82
CA GLU A 87 24.35 4.63 -12.51
C GLU A 87 23.79 3.24 -12.84
N GLY A 88 22.57 3.17 -13.38
CA GLY A 88 21.91 1.93 -13.80
C GLY A 88 21.30 1.13 -12.65
N VAL A 89 20.94 1.76 -11.53
CA VAL A 89 20.16 1.13 -10.45
C VAL A 89 18.68 1.13 -10.86
N ILE A 90 18.05 -0.04 -10.83
CA ILE A 90 16.63 -0.21 -11.10
C ILE A 90 15.84 -0.14 -9.80
N THR A 91 14.88 0.78 -9.71
CA THR A 91 14.04 0.99 -8.54
C THR A 91 12.58 0.78 -8.91
N VAL A 92 11.87 -0.05 -8.14
CA VAL A 92 10.42 -0.27 -8.27
C VAL A 92 9.72 0.40 -7.09
N VAL A 93 8.76 1.28 -7.37
CA VAL A 93 7.96 1.97 -6.35
C VAL A 93 6.47 1.80 -6.65
N GLY A 94 5.66 1.59 -5.62
CA GLY A 94 4.21 1.41 -5.76
C GLY A 94 3.82 0.04 -6.31
N GLY A 95 2.67 0.03 -6.99
CA GLY A 95 2.06 -1.20 -7.50
C GLY A 95 1.23 -1.96 -6.47
N LYS A 96 0.72 -3.12 -6.90
CA LYS A 96 -0.08 -4.03 -6.08
C LYS A 96 0.52 -5.43 -6.13
N LEU A 97 0.23 -6.23 -5.12
CA LEU A 97 0.55 -7.66 -5.15
C LEU A 97 -0.06 -8.35 -6.39
N THR A 98 -1.26 -7.96 -6.80
CA THR A 98 -1.92 -8.55 -7.99
C THR A 98 -1.23 -8.18 -9.31
N THR A 99 -0.41 -7.14 -9.35
CA THR A 99 0.34 -6.70 -10.54
C THR A 99 1.82 -7.09 -10.49
N TYR A 100 2.24 -7.86 -9.47
CA TYR A 100 3.65 -8.15 -9.23
C TYR A 100 4.36 -8.76 -10.45
N ARG A 101 3.70 -9.65 -11.20
CA ARG A 101 4.30 -10.29 -12.39
C ARG A 101 4.65 -9.25 -13.46
N ARG A 102 3.74 -8.29 -13.70
CA ARG A 102 3.98 -7.21 -14.66
C ARG A 102 5.06 -6.25 -14.17
N MET A 103 5.06 -5.95 -12.87
CA MET A 103 6.12 -5.13 -12.24
C MET A 103 7.50 -5.77 -12.40
N ALA A 104 7.59 -7.10 -12.22
CA ALA A 104 8.83 -7.85 -12.38
C ALA A 104 9.30 -7.86 -13.84
N GLU A 105 8.38 -8.07 -14.79
CA GLU A 105 8.65 -7.97 -16.23
C GLU A 105 9.23 -6.60 -16.58
N ASP A 106 8.54 -5.51 -16.21
CA ASP A 106 8.99 -4.15 -16.50
C ASP A 106 10.37 -3.84 -15.85
N ALA A 107 10.65 -4.38 -14.66
CA ALA A 107 11.94 -4.21 -13.98
C ALA A 107 13.08 -4.97 -14.68
N VAL A 108 12.82 -6.19 -15.15
CA VAL A 108 13.80 -6.99 -15.90
C VAL A 108 14.07 -6.36 -17.27
N ASP A 109 13.04 -5.92 -17.98
CA ASP A 109 13.18 -5.22 -19.26
C ASP A 109 14.03 -3.96 -19.12
N ALA A 110 13.79 -3.17 -18.06
CA ALA A 110 14.59 -1.99 -17.75
C ALA A 110 16.06 -2.35 -17.48
N ALA A 111 16.33 -3.43 -16.75
CA ALA A 111 17.70 -3.90 -16.49
C ALA A 111 18.41 -4.35 -17.78
N VAL A 112 17.71 -5.10 -18.64
CA VAL A 112 18.23 -5.57 -19.93
C VAL A 112 18.57 -4.38 -20.82
N ALA A 113 17.66 -3.42 -20.95
CA ALA A 113 17.87 -2.21 -21.75
C ALA A 113 19.02 -1.35 -21.21
N ALA A 114 19.06 -1.10 -19.89
CA ALA A 114 20.08 -0.26 -19.26
C ALA A 114 21.51 -0.83 -19.39
N ARG A 115 21.65 -2.15 -19.57
CA ARG A 115 22.93 -2.85 -19.62
C ARG A 115 23.25 -3.44 -21.01
N GLY A 116 22.37 -3.27 -21.99
CA GLY A 116 22.54 -3.82 -23.33
C GLY A 116 22.65 -5.35 -23.34
N LEU A 117 21.94 -6.03 -22.44
CA LEU A 117 22.00 -7.49 -22.31
C LEU A 117 21.18 -8.15 -23.42
N ALA A 118 21.57 -9.37 -23.81
CA ALA A 118 20.73 -10.22 -24.64
C ALA A 118 19.78 -11.01 -23.74
N ALA A 119 18.47 -10.85 -23.94
CA ALA A 119 17.45 -11.68 -23.31
C ALA A 119 16.86 -12.63 -24.35
N GLY A 120 16.84 -13.93 -24.03
CA GLY A 120 16.21 -14.97 -24.86
C GLY A 120 14.70 -15.11 -24.56
N PRO A 121 13.97 -15.88 -25.39
CA PRO A 121 12.59 -16.28 -25.10
C PRO A 121 12.48 -17.23 -23.90
#